data_AF-A0A0J8U4V1-F1
#
_entry.id   AF-A0A0J8U4V1-F1
#
_cell.length_a   1.000
_cell.length_b   1.000
_cell.length_c   1.000
_cell.angle_alpha   90.00
_cell.angle_beta   90.00
_cell.angle_gamma   90.00
#
_symmetry.space_group_name_H-M   'P 1'
#
loop_
_entity.id
_entity.type
_entity.pdbx_description
1 polymer ?
#
loop_
_entity_poly.entity_id
_entity_poly.type
_entity_poly.pdbx_seq_one_letter_code
_entity_poly.pdbx_strand_id
1 'polypeptide(L)'
;MGELTLLAAEEGGGGQSNFLVPNGTFFAVLIIFLITLAVIWKWVVPPVGKVLAEREAMLAKTAADNRKSAEQVAAAQADYDEAMAGARTQASAIRDEARAAGREVVDAKRAEAGSEVAEQVRRADEQLAAQSAEVRSGLESSVDGLSQTLASRILGVDVKSGGTQ
;
A
#
# COMPACT_ATOMS: atom_id res chain seq x y z
N MET A 1 36.85 87.45 7.94
CA MET A 1 37.75 87.33 6.78
C MET A 1 37.29 86.12 5.98
N GLY A 2 36.16 86.25 5.28
CA GLY A 2 35.56 85.18 4.48
C GLY A 2 35.55 85.61 3.03
N GLU A 3 36.22 84.85 2.17
CA GLU A 3 36.19 85.03 0.73
C GLU A 3 35.01 84.27 0.12
N LEU A 4 34.32 84.99 -0.77
CA LEU A 4 33.24 84.53 -1.63
C LEU A 4 33.76 83.65 -2.75
N THR A 5 32.98 82.63 -3.14
CA THR A 5 32.73 82.34 -4.57
C THR A 5 31.39 81.60 -4.72
N LEU A 6 30.31 82.36 -4.64
CA LEU A 6 29.01 81.98 -5.15
C LEU A 6 29.03 82.36 -6.64
N LEU A 7 29.02 81.40 -7.56
CA LEU A 7 28.79 81.69 -8.98
C LEU A 7 27.33 82.15 -9.11
N ALA A 8 27.15 83.46 -9.06
CA ALA A 8 25.92 84.15 -9.39
C ALA A 8 25.60 83.96 -10.87
N ALA A 9 24.31 83.78 -11.13
CA ALA A 9 23.71 83.91 -12.44
C ALA A 9 24.11 85.26 -13.07
N GLU A 10 24.58 85.20 -14.30
CA GLU A 10 24.86 86.39 -15.10
C GLU A 10 23.53 86.97 -15.59
N GLU A 11 23.00 87.97 -14.87
CA GLU A 11 22.05 88.93 -15.42
C GLU A 11 22.80 89.89 -16.36
N GLY A 12 22.65 89.69 -17.67
CA GLY A 12 22.98 90.68 -18.70
C GLY A 12 21.70 91.42 -19.14
N GLY A 13 21.59 92.71 -18.78
CA GLY A 13 20.44 93.56 -19.10
C GLY A 13 20.42 94.12 -20.53
N GLY A 14 19.21 94.50 -21.00
CA GLY A 14 19.01 95.46 -22.10
C GLY A 14 17.81 95.20 -23.03
N GLY A 15 16.73 95.98 -22.86
CA GLY A 15 15.64 96.14 -23.85
C GLY A 15 14.41 95.26 -23.61
N GLN A 16 13.21 95.81 -23.81
CA GLN A 16 11.91 95.12 -23.69
C GLN A 16 11.85 93.86 -24.58
N SER A 17 12.35 92.74 -24.07
CA SER A 17 12.13 91.43 -24.65
C SER A 17 10.96 90.81 -23.90
N ASN A 18 9.81 90.76 -24.57
CA ASN A 18 8.64 90.10 -24.03
C ASN A 18 8.96 88.60 -23.88
N PHE A 19 9.16 88.13 -22.63
CA PHE A 19 9.54 86.76 -22.31
C PHE A 19 8.51 85.70 -22.78
N LEU A 20 7.28 86.11 -23.08
CA LEU A 20 6.25 85.25 -23.64
C LEU A 20 6.36 85.08 -25.16
N VAL A 21 7.18 85.89 -25.85
CA VAL A 21 7.39 85.79 -27.30
C VAL A 21 8.47 84.73 -27.56
N PRO A 22 8.13 83.60 -28.21
CA PRO A 22 9.08 82.54 -28.46
C PRO A 22 10.25 83.05 -29.31
N ASN A 23 11.48 82.79 -28.86
CA ASN A 23 12.69 83.09 -29.60
C ASN A 23 13.19 81.81 -30.33
N GLY A 24 14.26 81.92 -31.13
CA GLY A 24 14.83 80.80 -31.88
C GLY A 24 15.26 79.59 -31.03
N THR A 25 15.36 79.75 -29.70
CA THR A 25 15.64 78.63 -28.79
C THR A 25 14.50 77.61 -28.75
N PHE A 26 13.26 78.02 -29.07
CA PHE A 26 12.13 77.10 -29.18
C PHE A 26 12.40 75.95 -30.17
N PHE A 27 12.92 76.27 -31.35
CA PHE A 27 13.25 75.26 -32.36
C PHE A 27 14.45 74.40 -31.96
N ALA A 28 15.46 74.98 -31.31
CA ALA A 28 16.61 74.23 -30.80
C ALA A 28 16.18 73.23 -29.70
N VAL A 29 15.35 73.66 -28.75
CA VAL A 29 14.79 72.80 -27.70
C VAL A 29 13.89 71.72 -28.30
N LEU A 30 13.05 72.06 -29.28
CA LEU A 30 12.20 71.09 -29.96
C LEU A 30 13.01 70.00 -30.69
N ILE A 31 14.09 70.37 -31.38
CA ILE A 31 14.98 69.41 -32.05
C ILE A 31 15.63 68.48 -31.02
N ILE A 32 16.18 69.01 -29.93
CA ILE A 32 16.80 68.20 -28.87
C ILE A 32 15.75 67.27 -28.24
N PHE A 33 14.56 67.78 -27.96
CA PHE A 33 13.45 66.98 -27.44
C PHE A 33 13.08 65.81 -28.37
N LEU A 34 12.97 66.06 -29.68
CA LEU A 34 12.66 65.01 -30.65
C LEU A 34 13.78 63.97 -30.75
N ILE A 35 15.05 64.38 -30.68
CA ILE A 35 16.19 63.46 -30.65
C ILE A 35 16.12 62.59 -29.38
N THR A 36 15.91 63.19 -28.21
CA THR A 36 15.77 62.44 -26.95
C THR A 36 14.57 61.51 -26.97
N LEU A 37 13.42 61.94 -27.50
CA LEU A 37 12.22 61.10 -27.66
C LEU A 37 12.50 59.90 -28.56
N ALA A 38 13.18 60.11 -29.69
CA ALA A 38 13.57 59.01 -30.58
C ALA A 38 14.51 58.01 -29.89
N VAL A 39 15.46 58.50 -29.07
CA VAL A 39 16.35 57.64 -28.27
C VAL A 39 15.56 56.84 -27.24
N ILE A 40 14.68 57.48 -26.46
CA ILE A 40 13.84 56.80 -25.45
C ILE A 40 12.95 55.76 -26.11
N TRP A 41 12.29 56.12 -27.21
CA TRP A 41 11.38 55.23 -27.92
C TRP A 41 12.10 54.00 -28.49
N LYS A 42 13.30 54.17 -29.02
CA LYS A 42 14.10 53.09 -29.61
C LYS A 42 14.82 52.24 -28.55
N TRP A 43 15.33 52.84 -27.47
CA TRP A 43 16.24 52.18 -26.53
C TRP A 43 15.65 51.89 -25.15
N VAL A 44 14.70 52.69 -24.66
CA VAL A 44 14.15 52.55 -23.30
C VAL A 44 12.82 51.81 -23.30
N VAL A 45 11.92 52.11 -24.24
CA VAL A 45 10.60 51.47 -24.31
C VAL A 45 10.68 49.95 -24.54
N PRO A 46 11.50 49.43 -25.48
CA PRO A 46 11.58 47.99 -25.73
C PRO A 46 12.05 47.15 -24.52
N PRO A 47 13.14 47.50 -23.80
CA PRO A 47 13.56 46.70 -22.66
C PRO A 47 12.56 46.80 -21.50
N VAL A 48 11.92 47.94 -21.26
CA VAL A 48 10.89 48.07 -20.22
C VAL A 48 9.68 47.19 -20.55
N GLY A 49 9.20 47.24 -21.79
CA GLY A 49 8.11 46.38 -22.25
C GLY A 49 8.44 44.89 -22.13
N LYS A 50 9.68 44.51 -22.47
CA LYS A 50 10.16 43.12 -22.32
C LYS A 50 10.14 42.66 -20.85
N VAL A 51 10.62 43.48 -19.92
CA VAL A 51 10.63 43.14 -18.48
C VAL A 51 9.21 43.02 -17.93
N LEU A 52 8.28 43.89 -18.34
CA LEU A 52 6.88 43.79 -17.94
C LEU A 52 6.24 42.49 -18.46
N ALA A 53 6.43 42.17 -19.74
CA ALA A 53 5.94 40.94 -20.33
C ALA A 53 6.54 39.68 -19.66
N GLU A 54 7.82 39.72 -19.32
CA GLU A 54 8.49 38.63 -18.59
C GLU A 54 7.91 38.45 -17.18
N ARG A 55 7.63 39.54 -16.47
CA ARG A 55 6.97 39.49 -15.15
C ARG A 55 5.56 38.91 -15.24
N GLU A 56 4.77 39.35 -16.21
CA GLU A 56 3.42 38.79 -16.45
C GLU A 56 3.49 37.31 -16.80
N ALA A 57 4.42 36.92 -17.67
CA ALA A 57 4.64 35.52 -18.04
C ALA A 57 5.10 34.67 -16.84
N MET A 58 5.98 35.18 -15.98
CA MET A 58 6.37 34.49 -14.75
C MET A 58 5.19 34.28 -13.82
N LEU A 59 4.36 35.31 -13.59
CA LEU A 59 3.18 35.20 -12.74
C LEU A 59 2.17 34.18 -13.29
N ALA A 60 1.88 34.25 -14.59
CA ALA A 60 0.98 33.31 -15.26
C ALA A 60 1.53 31.88 -15.19
N LYS A 61 2.84 31.71 -15.42
CA LYS A 61 3.51 30.41 -15.31
C LYS A 61 3.45 29.87 -13.90
N THR A 62 3.79 30.66 -12.87
CA THR A 62 3.72 30.22 -11.48
C THR A 62 2.30 29.83 -11.07
N ALA A 63 1.28 30.58 -11.50
CA ALA A 63 -0.11 30.22 -11.23
C ALA A 63 -0.50 28.90 -11.92
N ALA A 64 -0.12 28.71 -13.18
CA ALA A 64 -0.36 27.48 -13.93
C ALA A 64 0.38 26.28 -13.33
N ASP A 65 1.65 26.43 -12.97
CA ASP A 65 2.49 25.39 -12.37
C ASP A 65 1.95 24.99 -10.98
N ASN A 66 1.50 25.95 -10.17
CA ASN A 66 0.87 25.68 -8.88
C ASN A 66 -0.42 24.87 -9.05
N ARG A 67 -1.29 25.29 -9.97
CA ARG A 67 -2.53 24.58 -10.26
C ARG A 67 -2.27 23.16 -10.76
N LYS A 68 -1.35 23.02 -11.72
CA LYS A 68 -0.96 21.71 -12.27
C LYS A 68 -0.31 20.81 -11.22
N SER A 69 0.46 21.37 -10.29
CA SER A 69 1.03 20.62 -9.17
C SER A 69 -0.05 20.15 -8.20
N ALA A 70 -1.01 21.01 -7.85
CA ALA A 70 -2.14 20.63 -7.01
C ALA A 70 -3.01 19.54 -7.66
N GLU A 71 -3.29 19.66 -8.96
CA GLU A 71 -4.03 18.65 -9.72
C GLU A 71 -3.28 17.31 -9.77
N GLN A 72 -1.96 17.31 -9.98
CA GLN A 72 -1.14 16.09 -9.95
C GLN A 72 -1.10 15.42 -8.58
N VAL A 73 -0.99 16.20 -7.50
CA VAL A 73 -1.02 15.66 -6.13
C VAL A 73 -2.39 15.05 -5.83
N ALA A 74 -3.48 15.72 -6.21
CA ALA A 74 -4.83 15.20 -6.03
C ALA A 74 -5.05 13.90 -6.82
N ALA A 75 -4.59 13.85 -8.08
CA ALA A 75 -4.66 12.64 -8.90
C ALA A 75 -3.84 11.49 -8.29
N ALA A 76 -2.59 11.75 -7.88
CA ALA A 76 -1.74 10.75 -7.26
C ALA A 76 -2.32 10.22 -5.94
N GLN A 77 -2.96 11.08 -5.15
CA GLN A 77 -3.65 10.67 -3.93
C GLN A 77 -4.86 9.77 -4.24
N ALA A 78 -5.66 10.12 -5.25
CA ALA A 78 -6.79 9.31 -5.68
C ALA A 78 -6.34 7.92 -6.19
N ASP A 79 -5.31 7.88 -7.04
CA ASP A 79 -4.73 6.62 -7.54
C ASP A 79 -4.17 5.76 -6.39
N TYR A 80 -3.51 6.39 -5.42
CA TYR A 80 -3.01 5.70 -4.23
C TYR A 80 -4.14 5.10 -3.39
N ASP A 81 -5.20 5.87 -3.13
CA ASP A 81 -6.34 5.41 -2.34
C ASP A 81 -7.11 4.28 -3.05
N GLU A 82 -7.26 4.37 -4.38
CA GLU A 82 -7.83 3.30 -5.20
C GLU A 82 -6.97 2.03 -5.16
N ALA A 83 -5.65 2.15 -5.34
CA ALA A 83 -4.73 1.02 -5.25
C ALA A 83 -4.77 0.35 -3.87
N MET A 84 -4.82 1.15 -2.80
CA MET A 84 -4.94 0.65 -1.42
C MET A 84 -6.27 -0.04 -1.15
N ALA A 85 -7.38 0.49 -1.68
CA ALA A 85 -8.69 -0.15 -1.59
C ALA A 85 -8.72 -1.48 -2.37
N GLY A 86 -8.16 -1.51 -3.57
CA GLY A 86 -7.99 -2.72 -4.38
C GLY A 86 -7.15 -3.78 -3.65
N ALA A 87 -6.01 -3.39 -3.09
CA ALA A 87 -5.13 -4.28 -2.33
C ALA A 87 -5.83 -4.86 -1.08
N ARG A 88 -6.60 -4.06 -0.34
CA ARG A 88 -7.40 -4.53 0.82
C ARG A 88 -8.46 -5.54 0.42
N THR A 89 -9.11 -5.32 -0.72
CA THR A 89 -10.12 -6.23 -1.26
C THR A 89 -9.49 -7.56 -1.65
N GLN A 90 -8.37 -7.53 -2.38
CA GLN A 90 -7.63 -8.74 -2.76
C GLN A 90 -7.10 -9.50 -1.54
N ALA A 91 -6.54 -8.80 -0.55
CA ALA A 91 -6.07 -9.42 0.69
C ALA A 91 -7.22 -10.09 1.48
N SER A 92 -8.41 -9.47 1.47
CA SER A 92 -9.59 -10.06 2.10
C SER A 92 -10.06 -11.31 1.35
N ALA A 93 -10.11 -11.26 0.02
CA ALA A 93 -10.45 -12.41 -0.83
C ALA A 93 -9.48 -13.59 -0.60
N ILE A 94 -8.17 -13.34 -0.61
CA ILE A 94 -7.14 -14.37 -0.36
C ILE A 94 -7.31 -14.99 1.03
N ARG A 95 -7.61 -14.19 2.05
CA ARG A 95 -7.85 -14.70 3.41
C ARG A 95 -9.09 -15.59 3.48
N ASP A 96 -10.15 -15.22 2.77
CA ASP A 96 -11.39 -15.98 2.79
C ASP A 96 -11.26 -17.27 1.98
N GLU A 97 -10.56 -17.24 0.85
CA GLU A 97 -10.16 -18.43 0.09
C GLU A 97 -9.30 -19.38 0.93
N ALA A 98 -8.26 -18.87 1.60
CA ALA A 98 -7.41 -19.68 2.47
C ALA A 98 -8.17 -20.31 3.64
N ARG A 99 -9.18 -19.60 4.20
CA ARG A 99 -10.06 -20.15 5.23
C ARG A 99 -10.98 -21.23 4.70
N ALA A 100 -11.54 -21.04 3.51
CA ALA A 100 -12.40 -22.03 2.88
C ALA A 100 -11.61 -23.31 2.58
N ALA A 101 -10.46 -23.18 1.92
CA ALA A 101 -9.55 -24.29 1.65
C ALA A 101 -9.07 -24.97 2.95
N GLY A 102 -8.73 -24.19 3.97
CA GLY A 102 -8.34 -24.74 5.28
C GLY A 102 -9.45 -25.56 5.95
N ARG A 103 -10.72 -25.11 5.87
CA ARG A 103 -11.87 -25.86 6.38
C ARG A 103 -12.08 -27.15 5.60
N GLU A 104 -11.99 -27.10 4.28
CA GLU A 104 -12.10 -28.29 3.43
C GLU A 104 -11.04 -29.34 3.76
N VAL A 105 -9.78 -28.91 3.96
CA VAL A 105 -8.70 -29.82 4.38
C VAL A 105 -8.97 -30.44 5.75
N VAL A 106 -9.45 -29.65 6.71
CA VAL A 106 -9.79 -30.16 8.05
C VAL A 106 -10.93 -31.18 7.97
N ASP A 107 -11.98 -30.90 7.20
CA ASP A 107 -13.13 -31.79 7.05
C ASP A 107 -12.74 -33.07 6.30
N ALA A 108 -11.93 -32.98 5.25
CA ALA A 108 -11.38 -34.13 4.53
C ALA A 108 -10.53 -35.01 5.45
N LYS A 109 -9.63 -34.41 6.24
CA LYS A 109 -8.79 -35.16 7.20
C LYS A 109 -9.58 -35.78 8.34
N ARG A 110 -10.64 -35.14 8.81
CA ARG A 110 -11.56 -35.73 9.78
C ARG A 110 -12.32 -36.91 9.20
N ALA A 111 -12.78 -36.82 7.96
CA ALA A 111 -13.48 -37.92 7.29
C ALA A 111 -12.55 -39.12 7.06
N GLU A 112 -11.31 -38.88 6.60
CA GLU A 112 -10.27 -39.89 6.45
C GLU A 112 -9.98 -40.60 7.79
N ALA A 113 -9.68 -39.84 8.85
CA ALA A 113 -9.43 -40.39 10.18
C ALA A 113 -10.65 -41.18 10.72
N GLY A 114 -11.87 -40.70 10.48
CA GLY A 114 -13.08 -41.41 10.87
C GLY A 114 -13.23 -42.76 10.15
N SER A 115 -12.90 -42.81 8.86
CA SER A 115 -12.89 -44.05 8.08
C SER A 115 -11.81 -45.03 8.57
N GLU A 116 -10.61 -44.54 8.85
CA GLU A 116 -9.51 -45.35 9.38
C GLU A 116 -9.86 -45.95 10.75
N VAL A 117 -10.44 -45.14 11.65
CA VAL A 117 -10.90 -45.61 12.96
C VAL A 117 -11.98 -46.68 12.81
N ALA A 118 -12.96 -46.48 11.93
CA ALA A 118 -14.02 -47.47 11.70
C ALA A 118 -13.46 -48.79 11.15
N GLU A 119 -12.48 -48.73 10.25
CA GLU A 119 -11.79 -49.92 9.76
C GLU A 119 -10.95 -50.60 10.86
N GLN A 120 -10.25 -49.83 11.68
CA GLN A 120 -9.45 -50.36 12.77
C GLN A 120 -10.30 -51.05 13.82
N VAL A 121 -11.46 -50.48 14.18
CA VAL A 121 -12.44 -51.10 15.08
C VAL A 121 -12.97 -52.40 14.49
N ARG A 122 -13.37 -52.41 13.22
CA ARG A 122 -13.84 -53.64 12.54
C ARG A 122 -12.79 -54.75 12.59
N ARG A 123 -11.52 -54.43 12.28
CA ARG A 123 -10.41 -55.41 12.34
C ARG A 123 -10.18 -55.90 13.78
N ALA A 124 -10.29 -55.01 14.78
CA ALA A 124 -10.15 -55.39 16.18
C ALA A 124 -11.29 -56.33 16.63
N ASP A 125 -12.53 -56.06 16.23
CA ASP A 125 -13.67 -56.92 16.52
C ASP A 125 -13.52 -58.31 15.87
N GLU A 126 -13.06 -58.37 14.61
CA GLU A 126 -12.76 -59.63 13.91
C GLU A 126 -11.66 -60.44 14.64
N GLN A 127 -10.59 -59.77 15.09
CA GLN A 127 -9.51 -60.41 15.85
C GLN A 127 -10.00 -60.91 17.23
N LEU A 128 -10.79 -60.11 17.95
CA LEU A 128 -11.35 -60.50 19.23
C LEU A 128 -12.31 -61.69 19.10
N ALA A 129 -13.11 -61.72 18.04
CA ALA A 129 -14.00 -62.85 17.74
C ALA A 129 -13.20 -64.14 17.46
N ALA A 130 -12.12 -64.05 16.67
CA ALA A 130 -11.24 -65.18 16.40
C ALA A 130 -10.53 -65.69 17.66
N GLN A 131 -9.94 -64.79 18.47
CA GLN A 131 -9.30 -65.15 19.74
C GLN A 131 -10.30 -65.77 20.72
N SER A 132 -11.53 -65.25 20.78
CA SER A 132 -12.59 -65.82 21.63
C SER A 132 -12.97 -67.24 21.22
N ALA A 133 -13.01 -67.53 19.92
CA ALA A 133 -13.29 -68.87 19.40
C ALA A 133 -12.14 -69.85 19.74
N GLU A 134 -10.89 -69.42 19.57
CA GLU A 134 -9.70 -70.21 19.92
C GLU A 134 -9.65 -70.53 21.42
N VAL A 135 -9.83 -69.51 22.27
CA VAL A 135 -9.84 -69.68 23.74
C VAL A 135 -10.97 -70.60 24.19
N ARG A 136 -12.18 -70.51 23.60
CA ARG A 136 -13.29 -71.43 23.90
C ARG A 136 -12.93 -72.87 23.59
N SER A 137 -12.38 -73.15 22.41
CA SER A 137 -11.95 -74.50 22.02
C SER A 137 -10.85 -75.05 22.94
N GLY A 138 -9.91 -74.20 23.35
CA GLY A 138 -8.88 -74.54 24.34
C GLY A 138 -9.43 -74.82 25.74
N LEU A 139 -10.41 -74.03 26.19
CA LEU A 139 -11.10 -74.23 27.47
C LEU A 139 -11.91 -75.52 27.48
N GLU A 140 -12.64 -75.83 26.41
CA GLU A 140 -13.37 -77.11 26.25
C GLU A 140 -12.40 -78.30 26.38
N SER A 141 -11.27 -78.26 25.68
CA SER A 141 -10.23 -79.29 25.78
C SER A 141 -9.63 -79.40 27.19
N SER A 142 -9.53 -78.28 27.91
CA SER A 142 -9.00 -78.24 29.28
C SER A 142 -10.02 -78.69 30.33
N VAL A 143 -11.32 -78.53 30.06
CA VAL A 143 -12.40 -78.87 31.01
C VAL A 143 -12.47 -80.36 31.28
N ASP A 144 -12.22 -81.20 30.27
CA ASP A 144 -12.20 -82.65 30.41
C ASP A 144 -11.06 -83.09 31.33
N GLY A 145 -9.86 -82.55 31.12
CA GLY A 145 -8.69 -82.84 31.96
C GLY A 145 -8.87 -82.34 33.40
N LEU A 146 -9.45 -81.16 33.59
CA LEU A 146 -9.74 -80.60 34.92
C LEU A 146 -10.84 -81.41 35.63
N SER A 147 -11.88 -81.84 34.91
CA SER A 147 -12.97 -82.67 35.46
C SER A 147 -12.46 -84.05 35.88
N GLN A 148 -11.57 -84.66 35.09
CA GLN A 148 -10.93 -85.93 35.42
C GLN A 148 -10.02 -85.80 36.66
N THR A 149 -9.26 -84.71 36.75
CA THR A 149 -8.44 -84.39 37.92
C THR A 149 -9.29 -84.20 39.17
N LEU A 150 -10.41 -83.49 39.06
CA LEU A 150 -11.35 -83.27 40.16
C LEU A 150 -12.01 -84.58 40.61
N ALA A 151 -12.46 -85.42 39.66
CA ALA A 151 -13.05 -86.72 39.94
C ALA A 151 -12.07 -87.66 40.67
N SER A 152 -10.81 -87.75 40.22
CA SER A 152 -9.76 -88.50 40.92
C SER A 152 -9.53 -88.02 42.36
N ARG A 153 -9.65 -86.70 42.59
CA ARG A 153 -9.46 -86.10 43.92
C ARG A 153 -10.63 -86.34 44.87
N ILE A 154 -11.86 -86.41 44.35
CA ILE A 154 -13.07 -86.73 45.13
C ILE A 154 -13.15 -88.25 45.43
N LEU A 155 -12.83 -89.10 44.46
CA LEU A 155 -12.87 -90.56 44.63
C LEU A 155 -11.65 -91.11 45.41
N GLY A 156 -10.56 -90.35 45.54
CA GLY A 156 -9.34 -90.77 46.24
C GLY A 156 -8.51 -91.83 45.51
N VAL A 157 -8.82 -92.12 44.23
CA VAL A 157 -8.13 -93.07 43.36
C VAL A 157 -7.99 -92.50 41.95
N ASP A 158 -6.92 -92.85 41.23
CA ASP A 158 -6.67 -92.34 39.88
C ASP A 158 -7.64 -92.96 38.86
N VAL A 159 -8.52 -92.13 38.26
CA VAL A 159 -9.63 -92.60 37.40
C VAL A 159 -9.15 -92.92 35.97
N LYS A 160 -7.87 -92.71 35.63
CA LYS A 160 -7.35 -92.94 34.27
C LYS A 160 -7.30 -94.42 33.85
N SER A 161 -7.52 -95.36 34.77
CA SER A 161 -7.39 -96.81 34.55
C SER A 161 -8.72 -97.61 34.53
N GLY A 162 -9.89 -96.96 34.53
CA GLY A 162 -11.19 -97.62 34.75
C GLY A 162 -12.06 -97.91 33.53
N GLY A 163 -11.49 -98.09 32.33
CA GLY A 163 -12.27 -98.25 31.09
C GLY A 163 -11.73 -99.34 30.16
N THR A 164 -11.88 -100.60 30.55
CA THR A 164 -11.86 -101.75 29.63
C THR A 164 -12.87 -102.80 30.09
N GLN A 165 -14.11 -102.64 29.64
CA GLN A 165 -14.94 -103.67 29.01
C GLN A 165 -16.26 -103.07 28.54
#